data_AF-A0A5C6XN54-F1
#
_entry.id   AF-A0A5C6XN54-F1
#
_cell.length_a   1.000
_cell.length_b   1.000
_cell.length_c   1.000
_cell.angle_alpha   90.00
_cell.angle_beta   90.00
_cell.angle_gamma   90.00
#
_symmetry.space_group_name_H-M   'P 1'
#
loop_
_entity.id
_entity.type
_entity.pdbx_description
1 polymer ?
#
loop_
_entity_poly.entity_id
_entity_poly.type
_entity_poly.pdbx_seq_one_letter_code
_entity_poly.pdbx_strand_id
1 'polypeptide(L)'
;MKKLGLVIADGVGYRNFVMSDFLKVALKEYDEVIVYSGLIKELYNDFTQDNLTVRELDIFREHKFTWFLRKLKEVAHMRKHLSFFGINTSFNNGKTKKIKSVTSLLNLLAYQITNIFHSEKSILFYEKHQYNSLKQTKEFSNYIEFLSIDSPDYLFFTHQRPYNLSPLLAAAKALKIKTSTFIFSWDNLASKGRMLGTFDSYLVWSNLMKDEMKYFYPTSISNDIKVVGTPQFEPYVLEEYKSDNNYFNEEFNLDNTKKTIYYSCGDVSTSKLDPLYIEVIAKAIENKKIEQVNFIVRTSPAEDNTRFMEIMEKYSNITWNFPDWTLTRTNHTETWSQRVPSKKDIKDLRAILTYADVNINMCSTMSLDFMVFDKPVINSVFGNEQNGLYNDQKYLEYVHYKKVTDSGAVVVAKSENELIESINIALENPLLYSSNRKVILDLEIGATLKGTSERIVKALNELA
;
A
#
# COMPACT_ATOMS: atom_id res chain seq x y z
N MET A 1 -31.36 2.91 13.83
CA MET A 1 -30.06 2.66 14.44
C MET A 1 -29.11 2.40 13.29
N LYS A 2 -28.17 3.30 13.01
CA LYS A 2 -27.21 3.20 11.90
C LYS A 2 -26.05 2.31 12.30
N LYS A 3 -25.87 1.21 11.59
CA LYS A 3 -24.81 0.22 11.83
C LYS A 3 -23.80 0.19 10.68
N LEU A 4 -22.53 0.39 11.01
CA LEU A 4 -21.42 0.27 10.06
C LEU A 4 -20.73 -1.08 10.20
N GLY A 5 -20.66 -1.85 9.10
CA GLY A 5 -19.71 -2.94 8.97
C GLY A 5 -18.37 -2.42 8.45
N LEU A 6 -17.29 -2.53 9.23
CA LEU A 6 -15.93 -2.16 8.86
C LEU A 6 -15.10 -3.42 8.57
N VAL A 7 -14.65 -3.61 7.33
CA VAL A 7 -13.81 -4.75 6.96
C VAL A 7 -12.34 -4.34 7.00
N ILE A 8 -11.58 -4.86 7.97
CA ILE A 8 -10.13 -4.69 8.08
C ILE A 8 -9.45 -5.90 7.45
N ALA A 9 -8.78 -5.72 6.31
CA ALA A 9 -8.27 -6.82 5.52
C ALA A 9 -6.98 -7.44 6.08
N ASP A 10 -6.06 -6.58 6.52
CA ASP A 10 -4.67 -6.89 6.81
C ASP A 10 -4.08 -5.83 7.75
N GLY A 11 -2.81 -6.00 8.14
CA GLY A 11 -2.13 -5.10 9.04
C GLY A 11 -1.89 -3.69 8.49
N VAL A 12 -1.89 -3.51 7.17
CA VAL A 12 -1.83 -2.15 6.59
C VAL A 12 -3.19 -1.47 6.68
N GLY A 13 -4.29 -2.21 6.45
CA GLY A 13 -5.64 -1.76 6.75
C GLY A 13 -5.81 -1.37 8.23
N TYR A 14 -5.25 -2.17 9.14
CA TYR A 14 -5.23 -1.86 10.56
C TYR A 14 -4.46 -0.55 10.86
N ARG A 15 -3.23 -0.42 10.33
CA ARG A 15 -2.44 0.82 10.44
C ARG A 15 -3.23 2.04 9.95
N ASN A 16 -3.89 1.93 8.80
CA ASN A 16 -4.51 3.06 8.15
C ASN A 16 -5.85 3.45 8.77
N PHE A 17 -6.66 2.50 9.28
CA PHE A 17 -8.03 2.78 9.74
C PHE A 17 -8.26 2.55 11.24
N VAL A 18 -7.43 1.76 11.90
CA VAL A 18 -7.56 1.47 13.34
C VAL A 18 -6.57 2.29 14.15
N MET A 19 -5.34 2.44 13.65
CA MET A 19 -4.30 3.27 14.27
C MET A 19 -4.36 4.74 13.85
N SER A 20 -5.31 5.12 12.97
CA SER A 20 -5.71 6.51 12.74
C SER A 20 -6.91 6.87 13.62
N ASP A 21 -7.48 8.06 13.43
CA ASP A 21 -8.69 8.46 14.13
C ASP A 21 -9.98 7.85 13.57
N PHE A 22 -9.91 7.06 12.48
CA PHE A 22 -11.10 6.63 11.74
C PHE A 22 -12.05 5.81 12.61
N LEU A 23 -11.55 4.78 13.29
CA LEU A 23 -12.40 3.96 14.16
C LEU A 23 -13.00 4.79 15.32
N LYS A 24 -12.23 5.74 15.89
CA LYS A 24 -12.72 6.64 16.94
C LYS A 24 -13.83 7.57 16.43
N VAL A 25 -13.71 8.08 15.21
CA VAL A 25 -14.73 8.93 14.57
C VAL A 25 -15.96 8.10 14.23
N ALA A 26 -15.79 6.90 13.66
CA ALA A 26 -16.90 6.01 13.33
C ALA A 26 -17.72 5.63 14.57
N LEU A 27 -17.07 5.30 15.69
CA LEU A 27 -17.74 4.96 16.95
C LEU A 27 -18.55 6.12 17.56
N LYS A 28 -18.29 7.37 17.16
CA LYS A 28 -19.08 8.54 17.58
C LYS A 28 -20.28 8.81 16.67
N GLU A 29 -20.17 8.45 15.39
CA GLU A 29 -21.15 8.79 14.35
C GLU A 29 -22.16 7.67 14.09
N TYR A 30 -21.80 6.43 14.36
CA TYR A 30 -22.66 5.25 14.19
C TYR A 30 -23.15 4.73 15.53
N ASP A 31 -24.39 4.25 15.56
CA ASP A 31 -24.96 3.64 16.75
C ASP A 31 -24.28 2.31 17.09
N GLU A 32 -23.77 1.60 16.08
CA GLU A 32 -22.97 0.38 16.23
C GLU A 32 -21.92 0.28 15.11
N VAL A 33 -20.69 -0.11 15.46
CA VAL A 33 -19.63 -0.45 14.50
C VAL A 33 -19.26 -1.91 14.68
N ILE A 34 -19.37 -2.69 13.61
CA ILE A 34 -18.99 -4.10 13.58
C ILE A 34 -17.75 -4.26 12.72
N VAL A 35 -16.62 -4.64 13.33
CA VAL A 35 -15.37 -4.89 12.63
C VAL A 35 -15.30 -6.34 12.17
N TYR A 36 -15.27 -6.54 10.86
CA TYR A 36 -14.96 -7.82 10.21
C TYR A 36 -13.46 -7.88 9.93
N SER A 37 -12.70 -8.47 10.85
CA SER A 37 -11.24 -8.42 10.85
C SER A 37 -10.61 -9.67 10.23
N GLY A 38 -9.76 -9.49 9.22
CA GLY A 38 -8.85 -10.53 8.71
C GLY A 38 -7.71 -10.86 9.69
N LEU A 39 -7.49 -10.00 10.68
CA LEU A 39 -6.53 -10.16 11.78
C LEU A 39 -7.22 -10.69 13.04
N ILE A 40 -6.43 -11.14 14.01
CA ILE A 40 -6.93 -11.62 15.30
C ILE A 40 -7.70 -10.52 16.06
N LYS A 41 -8.76 -10.90 16.77
CA LYS A 41 -9.63 -9.96 17.50
C LYS A 41 -8.92 -9.24 18.66
N GLU A 42 -7.87 -9.84 19.22
CA GLU A 42 -7.17 -9.34 20.40
C GLU A 42 -6.48 -7.99 20.14
N LEU A 43 -6.19 -7.66 18.87
CA LEU A 43 -5.65 -6.35 18.50
C LEU A 43 -6.59 -5.20 18.84
N TYR A 44 -7.89 -5.47 18.95
CA TYR A 44 -8.91 -4.46 19.21
C TYR A 44 -9.26 -4.32 20.70
N ASN A 45 -8.59 -5.05 21.60
CA ASN A 45 -8.90 -5.05 23.04
C ASN A 45 -8.72 -3.68 23.71
N ASP A 46 -7.90 -2.80 23.13
CA ASP A 46 -7.73 -1.42 23.60
C ASP A 46 -8.98 -0.55 23.37
N PHE A 47 -9.93 -1.01 22.54
CA PHE A 47 -11.20 -0.35 22.29
C PHE A 47 -12.29 -0.98 23.16
N THR A 48 -12.70 -0.25 24.21
CA THR A 48 -13.65 -0.73 25.24
C THR A 48 -15.07 -0.17 25.08
N GLN A 49 -15.36 0.49 23.96
CA GLN A 49 -16.66 1.09 23.70
C GLN A 49 -17.75 0.02 23.51
N ASP A 50 -18.88 0.17 24.20
CA ASP A 50 -20.00 -0.80 24.18
C ASP A 50 -20.64 -0.97 22.78
N ASN A 51 -20.48 0.03 21.89
CA ASN A 51 -21.00 0.00 20.53
C ASN A 51 -20.01 -0.55 19.49
N LEU A 52 -18.93 -1.23 19.93
CA LEU A 52 -17.98 -1.92 19.06
C LEU A 52 -18.11 -3.44 19.19
N THR A 53 -18.36 -4.11 18.08
CA THR A 53 -18.31 -5.58 17.97
C THR A 53 -17.18 -5.98 17.02
N VAL A 54 -16.42 -7.04 17.34
CA VAL A 54 -15.36 -7.57 16.47
C VAL A 54 -15.62 -9.02 16.09
N ARG A 55 -15.69 -9.28 14.78
CA ARG A 55 -15.80 -10.60 14.15
C ARG A 55 -14.46 -10.93 13.48
N GLU A 56 -13.75 -11.94 13.98
CA GLU A 56 -12.59 -12.48 13.27
C GLU A 56 -13.05 -13.29 12.05
N LEU A 57 -12.44 -13.04 10.90
CA LEU A 57 -12.72 -13.72 9.64
C LEU A 57 -11.91 -15.02 9.52
N ASP A 58 -12.53 -16.02 8.92
CA ASP A 58 -11.93 -17.33 8.66
C ASP A 58 -10.77 -17.23 7.67
N ILE A 59 -9.76 -18.10 7.83
CA ILE A 59 -8.69 -18.25 6.84
C ILE A 59 -9.27 -18.92 5.59
N PHE A 60 -9.52 -18.12 4.56
CA PHE A 60 -10.06 -18.62 3.29
C PHE A 60 -9.00 -19.34 2.44
N ARG A 61 -9.29 -20.58 2.05
CA ARG A 61 -8.49 -21.33 1.07
C ARG A 61 -9.28 -21.55 -0.20
N GLU A 62 -8.87 -20.86 -1.26
CA GLU A 62 -9.62 -20.84 -2.51
C GLU A 62 -9.54 -22.19 -3.25
N HIS A 63 -10.70 -22.75 -3.59
CA HIS A 63 -10.78 -23.95 -4.42
C HIS A 63 -10.30 -23.67 -5.85
N LYS A 64 -9.68 -24.66 -6.52
CA LYS A 64 -9.07 -24.53 -7.86
C LYS A 64 -10.02 -23.94 -8.92
N PHE A 65 -11.31 -24.30 -8.86
CA PHE A 65 -12.31 -23.79 -9.80
C PHE A 65 -12.60 -22.30 -9.58
N THR A 66 -12.81 -21.88 -8.33
CA THR A 66 -12.98 -20.47 -7.96
C THR A 66 -11.72 -19.67 -8.33
N TRP A 67 -10.54 -20.22 -8.03
CA TRP A 67 -9.25 -19.65 -8.40
C TRP A 67 -9.14 -19.43 -9.92
N PHE A 68 -9.55 -20.40 -10.72
CA PHE A 68 -9.50 -20.29 -12.18
C PHE A 68 -10.43 -19.18 -12.71
N LEU A 69 -11.64 -19.05 -12.17
CA LEU A 69 -12.56 -17.97 -12.51
C LEU A 69 -12.01 -16.59 -12.11
N ARG A 70 -11.43 -16.49 -10.91
CA ARG A 70 -10.70 -15.29 -10.48
C ARG A 70 -9.54 -14.97 -11.41
N LYS A 71 -8.79 -15.99 -11.86
CA LYS A 71 -7.64 -15.80 -12.75
C LYS A 71 -8.07 -15.35 -14.14
N LEU A 72 -9.17 -15.88 -14.68
CA LEU A 72 -9.80 -15.39 -15.91
C LEU A 72 -10.15 -13.90 -15.80
N LYS A 73 -10.80 -13.50 -14.70
CA LYS A 73 -11.14 -12.11 -14.40
C LYS A 73 -9.90 -11.20 -14.34
N GLU A 74 -8.88 -11.63 -13.61
CA GLU A 74 -7.62 -10.89 -13.43
C GLU A 74 -6.88 -10.70 -14.77
N VAL A 75 -6.69 -11.79 -15.53
CA VAL A 75 -5.94 -11.78 -16.79
C VAL A 75 -6.72 -11.04 -17.89
N ALA A 76 -8.04 -11.18 -17.95
CA ALA A 76 -8.89 -10.41 -18.87
C ALA A 76 -8.74 -8.90 -18.65
N HIS A 77 -8.77 -8.45 -17.39
CA HIS A 77 -8.55 -7.04 -17.06
C HIS A 77 -7.18 -6.56 -17.50
N MET A 78 -6.11 -7.30 -17.16
CA MET A 78 -4.76 -6.92 -17.57
C MET A 78 -4.62 -6.87 -19.10
N ARG A 79 -5.21 -7.85 -19.80
CA ARG A 79 -5.15 -7.95 -21.25
C ARG A 79 -5.85 -6.78 -21.95
N LYS A 80 -6.95 -6.29 -21.38
CA LYS A 80 -7.66 -5.10 -21.86
C LYS A 80 -6.83 -3.81 -21.74
N HIS A 81 -5.89 -3.75 -20.79
CA HIS A 81 -5.12 -2.55 -20.46
C HIS A 81 -3.61 -2.71 -20.65
N LEU A 82 -3.18 -3.53 -21.63
CA LEU A 82 -1.76 -3.81 -21.89
C LEU A 82 -0.93 -2.60 -22.33
N SER A 83 -1.56 -1.49 -22.71
CA SER A 83 -0.87 -0.24 -23.02
C SER A 83 -0.18 0.37 -21.79
N PHE A 84 -0.59 -0.01 -20.57
CA PHE A 84 0.01 0.47 -19.33
C PHE A 84 1.19 -0.41 -18.92
N PHE A 85 2.37 0.19 -18.78
CA PHE A 85 3.62 -0.53 -18.49
C PHE A 85 3.52 -1.45 -17.26
N GLY A 86 2.95 -0.95 -16.16
CA GLY A 86 2.78 -1.73 -14.93
C GLY A 86 1.85 -2.95 -15.11
N ILE A 87 0.74 -2.77 -15.82
CA ILE A 87 -0.20 -3.86 -16.13
C ILE A 87 0.45 -4.87 -17.07
N ASN A 88 1.17 -4.42 -18.10
CA ASN A 88 1.90 -5.31 -19.01
C ASN A 88 2.96 -6.12 -18.25
N THR A 89 3.70 -5.49 -17.34
CA THR A 89 4.68 -6.17 -16.47
C THR A 89 3.99 -7.24 -15.61
N SER A 90 2.90 -6.91 -14.93
CA SER A 90 2.10 -7.85 -14.13
C SER A 90 1.57 -9.02 -14.97
N PHE A 91 1.07 -8.73 -16.17
CA PHE A 91 0.60 -9.73 -17.13
C PHE A 91 1.71 -10.69 -17.56
N ASN A 92 2.91 -10.18 -17.86
CA ASN A 92 4.02 -11.03 -18.30
C ASN A 92 4.60 -11.86 -17.15
N ASN A 93 4.70 -11.29 -15.94
CA ASN A 93 5.16 -12.00 -14.75
C ASN A 93 4.21 -13.14 -14.35
N GLY A 94 2.92 -12.99 -14.60
CA GLY A 94 1.91 -14.00 -14.28
C GLY A 94 1.82 -15.19 -15.26
N LYS A 95 2.58 -15.20 -16.37
CA LYS A 95 2.51 -16.25 -17.38
C LYS A 95 3.14 -17.57 -16.91
N THR A 96 2.49 -18.68 -17.22
CA THR A 96 3.10 -20.02 -17.06
C THR A 96 4.26 -20.18 -18.03
N LYS A 97 5.48 -20.38 -17.51
CA LYS A 97 6.67 -20.72 -18.34
C LYS A 97 6.74 -22.21 -18.71
N LYS A 98 6.34 -23.10 -17.78
CA LYS A 98 6.33 -24.55 -17.96
C LYS A 98 5.12 -25.15 -17.25
N ILE A 99 4.45 -26.12 -17.89
CA ILE A 99 3.33 -26.85 -17.28
C ILE A 99 3.92 -27.91 -16.34
N LYS A 100 3.72 -27.72 -15.03
CA LYS A 100 4.22 -28.62 -13.97
C LYS A 100 3.12 -29.15 -13.04
N SER A 101 1.92 -28.61 -13.16
CA SER A 101 0.77 -28.92 -12.30
C SER A 101 -0.54 -28.56 -12.98
N VAL A 102 -1.66 -29.08 -12.46
CA VAL A 102 -3.01 -28.68 -12.87
C VAL A 102 -3.19 -27.17 -12.78
N THR A 103 -2.69 -26.52 -11.73
CA THR A 103 -2.77 -25.05 -11.59
C THR A 103 -2.01 -24.32 -12.69
N SER A 104 -0.82 -24.80 -13.07
CA SER A 104 -0.05 -24.18 -14.18
C SER A 104 -0.73 -24.37 -15.54
N LEU A 105 -1.44 -25.48 -15.74
CA LEU A 105 -2.27 -25.73 -16.92
C LEU A 105 -3.50 -24.82 -16.94
N LEU A 106 -4.23 -24.73 -15.82
CA LEU A 106 -5.37 -23.81 -15.68
C LEU A 106 -4.95 -22.36 -15.89
N ASN A 107 -3.77 -21.96 -15.39
CA ASN A 107 -3.23 -20.63 -15.66
C ASN A 107 -3.00 -20.43 -17.17
N LEU A 108 -2.34 -21.37 -17.85
CA LEU A 108 -2.14 -21.29 -19.30
C LEU A 108 -3.48 -21.15 -20.06
N LEU A 109 -4.49 -21.96 -19.69
CA LEU A 109 -5.83 -21.87 -20.26
C LEU A 109 -6.48 -20.51 -20.01
N ALA A 110 -6.30 -19.91 -18.82
CA ALA A 110 -6.82 -18.58 -18.54
C ALA A 110 -6.22 -17.52 -19.48
N TYR A 111 -4.90 -17.58 -19.74
CA TYR A 111 -4.26 -16.70 -20.72
C TYR A 111 -4.77 -16.95 -22.15
N GLN A 112 -4.98 -18.21 -22.55
CA GLN A 112 -5.49 -18.54 -23.88
C GLN A 112 -6.94 -18.09 -24.08
N ILE A 113 -7.83 -18.35 -23.12
CA ILE A 113 -9.24 -17.94 -23.18
C ILE A 113 -9.36 -16.42 -23.27
N THR A 114 -8.59 -15.72 -22.44
CA THR A 114 -8.64 -14.26 -22.40
C THR A 114 -8.01 -13.61 -23.64
N ASN A 115 -7.26 -14.33 -24.49
CA ASN A 115 -6.85 -13.81 -25.80
C ASN A 115 -8.03 -13.28 -26.61
N ILE A 116 -9.19 -13.94 -26.50
CA ILE A 116 -10.42 -13.60 -27.22
C ILE A 116 -11.42 -12.92 -26.27
N PHE A 117 -11.57 -13.44 -25.05
CA PHE A 117 -12.62 -12.99 -24.12
C PHE A 117 -12.06 -12.11 -22.99
N HIS A 118 -11.74 -10.85 -23.30
CA HIS A 118 -11.22 -9.88 -22.33
C HIS A 118 -11.99 -8.54 -22.31
N SER A 119 -13.19 -8.50 -22.88
CA SER A 119 -14.06 -7.33 -22.79
C SER A 119 -14.54 -7.09 -21.36
N GLU A 120 -15.06 -5.89 -21.06
CA GLU A 120 -15.68 -5.62 -19.75
C GLU A 120 -16.82 -6.60 -19.43
N LYS A 121 -17.61 -6.97 -20.45
CA LYS A 121 -18.69 -7.96 -20.30
C LYS A 121 -18.14 -9.33 -19.91
N SER A 122 -17.01 -9.73 -20.49
CA SER A 122 -16.32 -10.99 -20.17
C SER A 122 -15.81 -10.98 -18.73
N ILE A 123 -15.20 -9.86 -18.29
CA ILE A 123 -14.70 -9.69 -16.92
C ILE A 123 -15.85 -9.84 -15.90
N LEU A 124 -16.97 -9.15 -16.12
CA LEU A 124 -18.15 -9.24 -15.25
C LEU A 124 -18.79 -10.64 -15.27
N PHE A 125 -18.76 -11.32 -16.42
CA PHE A 125 -19.21 -12.70 -16.52
C PHE A 125 -18.35 -13.62 -15.64
N TYR A 126 -17.01 -13.52 -15.70
CA TYR A 126 -16.12 -14.30 -14.84
C TYR A 126 -16.34 -14.00 -13.36
N GLU A 127 -16.55 -12.74 -12.99
CA GLU A 127 -16.87 -12.34 -11.62
C GLU A 127 -18.17 -12.97 -11.11
N LYS A 128 -19.25 -12.91 -11.91
CA LYS A 128 -20.53 -13.53 -11.57
C LYS A 128 -20.37 -15.03 -11.30
N HIS A 129 -19.62 -15.72 -12.15
CA HIS A 129 -19.36 -17.15 -11.97
C HIS A 129 -18.47 -17.44 -10.76
N GLN A 130 -17.44 -16.60 -10.53
CA GLN A 130 -16.59 -16.68 -9.33
C GLN A 130 -17.46 -16.58 -8.06
N TYR A 131 -18.40 -15.63 -8.01
CA TYR A 131 -19.27 -15.47 -6.84
C TYR A 131 -20.27 -16.61 -6.67
N ASN A 132 -20.76 -17.17 -7.77
CA ASN A 132 -21.60 -18.36 -7.69
C ASN A 132 -20.83 -19.58 -7.17
N SER A 133 -19.55 -19.75 -7.51
CA SER A 133 -18.74 -20.84 -6.97
C SER A 133 -18.40 -20.66 -5.48
N LEU A 134 -18.37 -19.42 -4.98
CA LEU A 134 -18.19 -19.12 -3.56
C LEU A 134 -19.37 -19.56 -2.69
N LYS A 135 -20.59 -19.64 -3.23
CA LYS A 135 -21.79 -20.05 -2.47
C LYS A 135 -21.72 -21.47 -1.88
N GLN A 136 -20.79 -22.29 -2.37
CA GLN A 136 -20.58 -23.66 -1.90
C GLN A 136 -19.51 -23.75 -0.79
N THR A 137 -18.89 -22.63 -0.44
CA THR A 137 -17.81 -22.57 0.56
C THR A 137 -18.38 -22.41 1.97
N LYS A 138 -17.68 -22.94 2.97
CA LYS A 138 -18.07 -22.80 4.39
C LYS A 138 -18.04 -21.32 4.80
N GLU A 139 -17.01 -20.60 4.36
CA GLU A 139 -16.78 -19.19 4.65
C GLU A 139 -17.95 -18.33 4.15
N PHE A 140 -18.49 -18.60 2.96
CA PHE A 140 -19.69 -17.90 2.47
C PHE A 140 -20.88 -18.10 3.40
N SER A 141 -21.17 -19.34 3.81
CA SER A 141 -22.30 -19.62 4.72
C SER A 141 -22.11 -18.96 6.08
N ASN A 142 -20.90 -19.02 6.65
CA ASN A 142 -20.56 -18.35 7.90
C ASN A 142 -20.77 -16.83 7.80
N TYR A 143 -20.36 -16.22 6.69
CA TYR A 143 -20.51 -14.78 6.50
C TYR A 143 -21.95 -14.35 6.22
N ILE A 144 -22.78 -15.21 5.59
CA ILE A 144 -24.24 -14.98 5.53
C ILE A 144 -24.82 -14.95 6.94
N GLU A 145 -24.43 -15.88 7.81
CA GLU A 145 -24.90 -15.93 9.20
C GLU A 145 -24.46 -14.67 9.97
N PHE A 146 -23.18 -14.32 9.93
CA PHE A 146 -22.67 -13.11 10.60
C PHE A 146 -23.40 -11.86 10.14
N LEU A 147 -23.49 -11.63 8.83
CA LEU A 147 -24.14 -10.45 8.28
C LEU A 147 -25.66 -10.43 8.56
N SER A 148 -26.31 -11.59 8.68
CA SER A 148 -27.73 -11.67 9.04
C SER A 148 -27.96 -11.34 10.52
N ILE A 149 -27.08 -11.81 11.41
CA ILE A 149 -27.15 -11.52 12.85
C ILE A 149 -26.84 -10.06 13.11
N ASP A 150 -25.72 -9.57 12.57
CA ASP A 150 -25.22 -8.22 12.84
C ASP A 150 -26.10 -7.17 12.14
N SER A 151 -26.62 -7.51 10.96
CA SER A 151 -27.48 -6.67 10.11
C SER A 151 -26.91 -5.25 9.87
N PRO A 152 -25.68 -5.09 9.35
CA PRO A 152 -25.13 -3.78 9.07
C PRO A 152 -25.90 -3.09 7.93
N ASP A 153 -26.17 -1.79 8.07
CA ASP A 153 -26.80 -1.00 7.00
C ASP A 153 -25.86 -0.81 5.81
N TYR A 154 -24.55 -0.80 6.08
CA TYR A 154 -23.51 -0.52 5.11
C TYR A 154 -22.22 -1.28 5.44
N LEU A 155 -21.54 -1.82 4.42
CA LEU A 155 -20.28 -2.57 4.58
C LEU A 155 -19.13 -1.88 3.84
N PHE A 156 -18.14 -1.38 4.58
CA PHE A 156 -16.98 -0.68 4.05
C PHE A 156 -15.71 -1.54 4.09
N PHE A 157 -15.12 -1.76 2.91
CA PHE A 157 -13.88 -2.52 2.75
C PHE A 157 -12.67 -1.60 2.67
N THR A 158 -11.80 -1.68 3.67
CA THR A 158 -10.54 -0.89 3.72
C THR A 158 -9.53 -1.26 2.64
N HIS A 159 -9.72 -2.38 1.96
CA HIS A 159 -8.88 -2.80 0.84
C HIS A 159 -9.68 -3.57 -0.23
N GLN A 160 -9.54 -3.14 -1.49
CA GLN A 160 -10.25 -3.66 -2.67
C GLN A 160 -9.66 -4.91 -3.33
N ARG A 161 -8.49 -5.42 -2.88
CA ARG A 161 -7.72 -6.46 -3.61
C ARG A 161 -7.65 -7.85 -2.95
N PRO A 162 -7.55 -7.99 -1.60
CA PRO A 162 -7.35 -9.28 -0.97
C PRO A 162 -8.46 -10.28 -1.33
N TYR A 163 -8.10 -11.36 -2.04
CA TYR A 163 -9.08 -12.28 -2.62
C TYR A 163 -9.82 -13.08 -1.53
N ASN A 164 -9.22 -13.23 -0.36
CA ASN A 164 -9.81 -13.87 0.82
C ASN A 164 -11.06 -13.15 1.35
N LEU A 165 -11.28 -11.90 0.98
CA LEU A 165 -12.51 -11.15 1.31
C LEU A 165 -13.63 -11.35 0.28
N SER A 166 -13.38 -12.05 -0.83
CA SER A 166 -14.40 -12.30 -1.85
C SER A 166 -15.63 -13.10 -1.35
N PRO A 167 -15.53 -14.08 -0.43
CA PRO A 167 -16.72 -14.72 0.14
C PRO A 167 -17.59 -13.74 0.94
N LEU A 168 -16.98 -12.79 1.68
CA LEU A 168 -17.70 -11.79 2.47
C LEU A 168 -18.45 -10.81 1.55
N LEU A 169 -17.79 -10.32 0.49
CA LEU A 169 -18.47 -9.46 -0.50
C LEU A 169 -19.59 -10.20 -1.24
N ALA A 170 -19.39 -11.48 -1.56
CA ALA A 170 -20.43 -12.30 -2.16
C ALA A 170 -21.63 -12.48 -1.22
N ALA A 171 -21.40 -12.68 0.08
CA ALA A 171 -22.44 -12.79 1.10
C ALA A 171 -23.23 -11.47 1.25
N ALA A 172 -22.52 -10.34 1.35
CA ALA A 172 -23.14 -9.01 1.40
C ALA A 172 -24.06 -8.75 0.20
N LYS A 173 -23.61 -9.08 -1.02
CA LYS A 173 -24.43 -8.96 -2.24
C LYS A 173 -25.65 -9.88 -2.24
N ALA A 174 -25.54 -11.10 -1.70
CA ALA A 174 -26.66 -12.02 -1.59
C ALA A 174 -27.74 -11.49 -0.64
N LEU A 175 -27.32 -10.81 0.44
CA LEU A 175 -28.19 -10.15 1.40
C LEU A 175 -28.61 -8.72 0.99
N LYS A 176 -28.13 -8.24 -0.17
CA LYS A 176 -28.36 -6.87 -0.69
C LYS A 176 -27.90 -5.76 0.26
N ILE A 177 -26.85 -6.02 1.05
CA ILE A 177 -26.19 -5.01 1.87
C ILE A 177 -25.34 -4.13 0.94
N LYS A 178 -25.49 -2.81 1.04
CA LYS A 178 -24.70 -1.86 0.25
C LYS A 178 -23.22 -1.93 0.66
N THR A 179 -22.34 -1.86 -0.32
CA THR A 179 -20.90 -2.03 -0.14
C THR A 179 -20.10 -0.88 -0.71
N SER A 180 -19.02 -0.50 -0.04
CA SER A 180 -17.98 0.36 -0.61
C SER A 180 -16.59 -0.19 -0.36
N THR A 181 -15.61 0.33 -1.09
CA THR A 181 -14.20 0.04 -0.80
C THR A 181 -13.32 1.26 -0.93
N PHE A 182 -12.24 1.27 -0.15
CA PHE A 182 -11.14 2.20 -0.31
C PHE A 182 -10.13 1.67 -1.33
N ILE A 183 -9.72 2.54 -2.26
CA ILE A 183 -8.61 2.24 -3.17
C ILE A 183 -7.30 2.40 -2.39
N PHE A 184 -6.80 1.25 -1.93
CA PHE A 184 -5.74 1.17 -0.94
C PHE A 184 -4.43 1.89 -1.27
N SER A 185 -4.05 1.97 -2.55
CA SER A 185 -2.76 2.52 -2.98
C SER A 185 -2.90 3.14 -4.36
N TRP A 186 -2.20 4.26 -4.57
CA TRP A 186 -2.08 5.01 -5.82
C TRP A 186 -1.56 4.23 -7.03
N ASP A 187 -0.77 3.17 -6.84
CA ASP A 187 -0.28 2.35 -7.95
C ASP A 187 -1.30 1.29 -8.42
N ASN A 188 -2.35 1.01 -7.65
CA ASN A 188 -3.16 -0.18 -7.84
C ASN A 188 -3.94 -0.22 -9.17
N LEU A 189 -4.53 0.90 -9.59
CA LEU A 189 -5.42 0.94 -10.77
C LEU A 189 -4.65 0.77 -12.08
N ALA A 190 -3.49 1.40 -12.21
CA ALA A 190 -2.71 1.45 -13.44
C ALA A 190 -1.57 0.42 -13.53
N SER A 191 -1.40 -0.45 -12.54
CA SER A 191 -0.30 -1.44 -12.53
C SER A 191 -0.67 -2.88 -12.20
N LYS A 192 -1.88 -3.14 -11.71
CA LYS A 192 -2.25 -4.45 -11.15
C LYS A 192 -3.41 -5.11 -11.91
N GLY A 193 -3.71 -6.35 -11.53
CA GLY A 193 -4.91 -7.05 -12.00
C GLY A 193 -6.22 -6.50 -11.42
N ARG A 194 -7.34 -7.14 -11.78
CA ARG A 194 -8.68 -6.75 -11.34
C ARG A 194 -8.84 -6.81 -9.81
N MET A 195 -9.63 -5.89 -9.24
CA MET A 195 -10.13 -5.95 -7.86
C MET A 195 -10.82 -7.27 -7.51
N LEU A 196 -10.98 -7.54 -6.21
CA LEU A 196 -11.66 -8.74 -5.71
C LEU A 196 -13.12 -8.82 -6.19
N GLY A 197 -13.76 -7.69 -6.45
CA GLY A 197 -14.91 -7.57 -7.35
C GLY A 197 -15.55 -6.18 -7.34
N THR A 198 -16.78 -6.09 -7.83
CA THR A 198 -17.51 -4.82 -7.97
C THR A 198 -18.14 -4.39 -6.66
N PHE A 199 -18.00 -3.12 -6.27
CA PHE A 199 -18.61 -2.50 -5.10
C PHE A 199 -19.63 -1.45 -5.54
N ASP A 200 -20.55 -1.05 -4.66
CA ASP A 200 -21.58 -0.06 -4.99
C ASP A 200 -21.03 1.39 -4.95
N SER A 201 -19.92 1.61 -4.25
CA SER A 201 -19.25 2.92 -4.15
C SER A 201 -17.75 2.78 -3.88
N TYR A 202 -16.98 3.83 -4.17
CA TYR A 202 -15.53 3.81 -4.06
C TYR A 202 -14.99 5.07 -3.39
N LEU A 203 -14.06 4.90 -2.46
CA LEU A 203 -13.32 5.98 -1.83
C LEU A 203 -11.90 6.00 -2.40
N VAL A 204 -11.47 7.15 -2.90
CA VAL A 204 -10.18 7.34 -3.60
C VAL A 204 -9.41 8.51 -3.00
N TRP A 205 -8.10 8.55 -3.29
CA TRP A 205 -7.22 9.57 -2.70
C TRP A 205 -7.53 10.94 -3.30
N SER A 206 -7.45 11.05 -4.62
CA SER A 206 -7.51 12.31 -5.38
C SER A 206 -8.48 12.26 -6.55
N ASN A 207 -8.68 13.41 -7.20
CA ASN A 207 -9.44 13.49 -8.46
C ASN A 207 -8.76 12.69 -9.59
N LEU A 208 -7.44 12.61 -9.61
CA LEU A 208 -6.71 11.76 -10.55
C LEU A 208 -7.14 10.30 -10.41
N MET A 209 -7.15 9.77 -9.18
CA MET A 209 -7.56 8.39 -8.92
C MET A 209 -9.05 8.16 -9.21
N LYS A 210 -9.90 9.18 -9.03
CA LYS A 210 -11.31 9.15 -9.44
C LYS A 210 -11.45 8.95 -10.95
N ASP A 211 -10.65 9.64 -11.76
CA ASP A 211 -10.69 9.51 -13.21
C ASP A 211 -10.05 8.20 -13.69
N GLU A 212 -8.97 7.75 -13.05
CA GLU A 212 -8.40 6.41 -13.27
C GLU A 212 -9.43 5.32 -12.95
N MET A 213 -10.20 5.47 -11.87
CA MET A 213 -11.24 4.50 -11.52
C MET A 213 -12.29 4.41 -12.63
N LYS A 214 -12.77 5.54 -13.17
CA LYS A 214 -13.69 5.55 -14.31
C LYS A 214 -13.08 4.91 -15.57
N TYR A 215 -11.77 5.09 -15.79
CA TYR A 215 -11.08 4.54 -16.95
C TYR A 215 -10.92 3.01 -16.87
N PHE A 216 -10.38 2.49 -15.76
CA PHE A 216 -10.09 1.07 -15.59
C PHE A 216 -11.35 0.24 -15.21
N TYR A 217 -12.35 0.90 -14.64
CA TYR A 217 -13.60 0.30 -14.18
C TYR A 217 -14.78 1.10 -14.74
N PRO A 218 -15.00 1.11 -16.07
CA PRO A 218 -16.03 1.93 -16.70
C PRO A 218 -17.46 1.55 -16.30
N THR A 219 -17.65 0.36 -15.73
CA THR A 219 -18.94 -0.08 -15.16
C THR A 219 -19.21 0.53 -13.79
N SER A 220 -18.19 1.09 -13.14
CA SER A 220 -18.31 1.86 -11.90
C SER A 220 -18.71 3.32 -12.14
N ILE A 221 -18.98 3.75 -13.39
CA ILE A 221 -19.41 5.13 -13.68
C ILE A 221 -20.78 5.44 -13.05
N SER A 222 -21.64 4.43 -12.89
CA SER A 222 -22.91 4.57 -12.15
C SER A 222 -22.73 4.61 -10.63
N ASN A 223 -21.52 4.35 -10.14
CA ASN A 223 -21.23 4.21 -8.71
C ASN A 223 -20.71 5.54 -8.18
N ASP A 224 -21.02 5.83 -6.92
CA ASP A 224 -20.58 7.08 -6.31
C ASP A 224 -19.09 6.97 -5.91
N ILE A 225 -18.26 7.84 -6.48
CA ILE A 225 -16.80 7.87 -6.25
C ILE A 225 -16.46 9.12 -5.44
N LYS A 226 -16.07 8.93 -4.19
CA LYS A 226 -15.77 9.97 -3.21
C LYS A 226 -14.27 10.16 -3.07
N VAL A 227 -13.80 11.40 -3.23
CA VAL A 227 -12.40 11.78 -3.01
C VAL A 227 -12.23 12.14 -1.54
N VAL A 228 -11.41 11.41 -0.81
CA VAL A 228 -11.30 11.51 0.66
C VAL A 228 -9.89 11.81 1.16
N GLY A 229 -8.88 11.73 0.30
CA GLY A 229 -7.46 11.68 0.68
C GLY A 229 -7.02 10.27 1.03
N THR A 230 -5.90 10.15 1.74
CA THR A 230 -5.34 8.85 2.11
C THR A 230 -5.17 8.71 3.62
N PRO A 231 -5.79 7.70 4.25
CA PRO A 231 -5.59 7.40 5.66
C PRO A 231 -4.17 6.87 5.94
N GLN A 232 -3.41 6.49 4.89
CA GLN A 232 -2.02 6.05 5.03
C GLN A 232 -1.11 7.13 5.66
N PHE A 233 -1.37 8.40 5.35
CA PHE A 233 -0.54 9.53 5.79
C PHE A 233 -1.16 10.32 6.94
N GLU A 234 -2.41 10.04 7.32
CA GLU A 234 -3.05 10.71 8.45
C GLU A 234 -2.26 10.58 9.77
N PRO A 235 -1.66 9.42 10.13
CA PRO A 235 -0.83 9.31 11.34
C PRO A 235 0.29 10.36 11.44
N TYR A 236 0.75 10.92 10.31
CA TYR A 236 1.79 11.96 10.27
C TYR A 236 1.34 13.30 10.85
N VAL A 237 0.03 13.51 11.01
CA VAL A 237 -0.54 14.74 11.58
C VAL A 237 -1.30 14.54 12.89
N LEU A 238 -1.36 13.31 13.43
CA LEU A 238 -2.07 13.02 14.69
C LEU A 238 -1.18 13.26 15.91
N GLU A 239 -1.64 14.01 16.92
CA GLU A 239 -0.80 14.38 18.07
C GLU A 239 -0.21 13.16 18.81
N GLU A 240 -0.91 12.02 18.83
CA GLU A 240 -0.45 10.79 19.50
C GLU A 240 0.89 10.23 18.97
N TYR A 241 1.23 10.51 17.71
CA TYR A 241 2.49 10.06 17.10
C TYR A 241 3.56 11.14 17.05
N LYS A 242 3.28 12.34 17.58
CA LYS A 242 4.21 13.45 17.49
C LYS A 242 5.38 13.23 18.45
N SER A 243 6.56 13.62 18.00
CA SER A 243 7.80 13.62 18.78
C SER A 243 8.55 14.93 18.54
N ASP A 244 9.42 15.29 19.48
CA ASP A 244 10.35 16.41 19.32
C ASP A 244 11.70 15.94 18.74
N ASN A 245 12.59 16.89 18.45
CA ASN A 245 13.92 16.58 17.94
C ASN A 245 14.79 15.84 18.97
N ASN A 246 14.53 16.01 20.27
CA ASN A 246 15.29 15.31 21.31
C ASN A 246 15.00 13.81 21.25
N TYR A 247 13.73 13.43 21.15
CA TYR A 247 13.32 12.05 20.91
C TYR A 247 14.00 11.46 19.67
N PHE A 248 14.03 12.20 18.56
CA PHE A 248 14.68 11.75 17.33
C PHE A 248 16.19 11.48 17.52
N ASN A 249 16.91 12.39 18.17
CA ASN A 249 18.35 12.19 18.39
C ASN A 249 18.62 11.06 19.40
N GLU A 250 17.84 10.94 20.45
CA GLU A 250 18.02 9.90 21.48
C GLU A 250 17.65 8.51 20.96
N GLU A 251 16.49 8.35 20.33
CA GLU A 251 15.99 7.06 19.83
C GLU A 251 16.92 6.44 18.78
N PHE A 252 17.52 7.28 17.93
CA PHE A 252 18.40 6.85 16.85
C PHE A 252 19.89 7.06 17.16
N ASN A 253 20.24 7.48 18.39
CA ASN A 253 21.59 7.76 18.84
C ASN A 253 22.39 8.65 17.88
N LEU A 254 21.80 9.80 17.51
CA LEU A 254 22.31 10.69 16.48
C LEU A 254 23.13 11.84 17.07
N ASP A 255 24.08 12.35 16.28
CA ASP A 255 24.81 13.57 16.57
C ASP A 255 23.98 14.79 16.13
N ASN A 256 23.46 15.54 17.09
CA ASN A 256 22.58 16.68 16.82
C ASN A 256 23.27 17.88 16.13
N THR A 257 24.59 17.83 15.95
CA THR A 257 25.35 18.84 15.20
C THR A 257 25.40 18.54 13.70
N LYS A 258 24.99 17.34 13.29
CA LYS A 258 25.04 16.85 11.91
C LYS A 258 23.65 16.81 11.28
N LYS A 259 23.61 17.07 9.97
CA LYS A 259 22.44 16.74 9.15
C LYS A 259 22.25 15.23 9.09
N THR A 260 21.03 14.79 8.79
CA THR A 260 20.66 13.38 8.74
C THR A 260 20.19 12.98 7.34
N ILE A 261 20.92 12.05 6.73
CA ILE A 261 20.47 11.34 5.52
C ILE A 261 19.71 10.09 5.95
N TYR A 262 18.59 9.85 5.29
CA TYR A 262 17.78 8.66 5.48
C TYR A 262 17.67 7.86 4.18
N TYR A 263 17.95 6.56 4.24
CA TYR A 263 17.69 5.61 3.16
C TYR A 263 16.54 4.68 3.54
N SER A 264 15.50 4.60 2.70
CA SER A 264 14.42 3.62 2.85
C SER A 264 14.56 2.46 1.89
N CYS A 265 14.72 1.26 2.46
CA CYS A 265 14.76 0.02 1.69
C CYS A 265 13.35 -0.42 1.26
N GLY A 266 13.27 -1.04 0.10
CA GLY A 266 12.08 -1.77 -0.34
C GLY A 266 12.25 -3.27 -0.16
N ASP A 267 11.22 -4.04 -0.49
CA ASP A 267 11.32 -5.51 -0.51
C ASP A 267 12.35 -6.00 -1.55
N VAL A 268 13.04 -7.11 -1.27
CA VAL A 268 14.05 -7.70 -2.16
C VAL A 268 13.53 -7.98 -3.59
N SER A 269 12.22 -8.20 -3.78
CA SER A 269 11.66 -8.41 -5.12
C SER A 269 11.67 -7.13 -5.98
N THR A 270 11.63 -5.96 -5.35
CA THR A 270 11.62 -4.65 -6.04
C THR A 270 12.95 -3.94 -5.94
N SER A 271 13.65 -4.02 -4.82
CA SER A 271 14.76 -3.13 -4.46
C SER A 271 16.06 -3.90 -4.23
N LYS A 272 16.42 -4.82 -5.15
CA LYS A 272 17.59 -5.70 -5.03
C LYS A 272 18.92 -4.98 -4.83
N LEU A 273 19.01 -3.74 -5.32
CA LEU A 273 20.22 -2.94 -5.27
C LEU A 273 20.33 -2.07 -4.00
N ASP A 274 19.38 -2.16 -3.05
CA ASP A 274 19.47 -1.44 -1.77
C ASP A 274 20.85 -1.59 -1.08
N PRO A 275 21.43 -2.80 -0.96
CA PRO A 275 22.78 -2.96 -0.41
C PRO A 275 23.85 -2.15 -1.17
N LEU A 276 23.79 -2.11 -2.50
CA LEU A 276 24.73 -1.36 -3.33
C LEU A 276 24.62 0.15 -3.06
N TYR A 277 23.41 0.67 -2.98
CA TYR A 277 23.18 2.10 -2.74
C TYR A 277 23.66 2.53 -1.36
N ILE A 278 23.35 1.74 -0.33
CA ILE A 278 23.79 1.99 1.04
C ILE A 278 25.32 1.99 1.11
N GLU A 279 25.97 1.01 0.47
CA GLU A 279 27.43 0.93 0.44
C GLU A 279 28.07 2.14 -0.26
N VAL A 280 27.49 2.60 -1.37
CA VAL A 280 27.98 3.80 -2.08
C VAL A 280 27.90 5.03 -1.19
N ILE A 281 26.78 5.23 -0.48
CA ILE A 281 26.59 6.37 0.42
C ILE A 281 27.58 6.28 1.59
N ALA A 282 27.70 5.12 2.24
CA ALA A 282 28.60 4.92 3.37
C ALA A 282 30.06 5.20 2.98
N LYS A 283 30.53 4.66 1.84
CA LYS A 283 31.86 4.95 1.30
C LYS A 283 32.07 6.42 0.99
N ALA A 284 31.05 7.11 0.47
CA ALA A 284 31.16 8.52 0.14
C ALA A 284 31.27 9.40 1.41
N ILE A 285 30.61 9.02 2.51
CA ILE A 285 30.74 9.67 3.82
C ILE A 285 32.15 9.45 4.40
N GLU A 286 32.66 8.21 4.40
CA GLU A 286 34.01 7.89 4.91
C GLU A 286 35.11 8.63 4.12
N ASN A 287 34.96 8.70 2.80
CA ASN A 287 35.90 9.38 1.91
C ASN A 287 35.69 10.89 1.81
N LYS A 288 34.78 11.48 2.61
CA LYS A 288 34.47 12.91 2.63
C LYS A 288 34.02 13.48 1.27
N LYS A 289 33.44 12.64 0.41
CA LYS A 289 32.72 13.07 -0.80
C LYS A 289 31.32 13.59 -0.47
N ILE A 290 30.78 13.16 0.67
CA ILE A 290 29.62 13.74 1.35
C ILE A 290 30.14 14.32 2.67
N GLU A 291 29.57 15.44 3.11
CA GLU A 291 29.89 16.00 4.44
C GLU A 291 29.61 15.00 5.57
N GLN A 292 30.16 15.22 6.76
CA GLN A 292 29.88 14.35 7.90
C GLN A 292 28.42 14.49 8.32
N VAL A 293 27.65 13.42 8.15
CA VAL A 293 26.21 13.36 8.42
C VAL A 293 25.89 12.18 9.33
N ASN A 294 24.72 12.22 9.97
CA ASN A 294 24.09 11.01 10.45
C ASN A 294 23.51 10.24 9.26
N PHE A 295 23.64 8.90 9.26
CA PHE A 295 23.10 8.07 8.19
C PHE A 295 22.21 6.98 8.77
N ILE A 296 20.90 7.13 8.55
CA ILE A 296 19.88 6.18 8.98
C ILE A 296 19.47 5.31 7.79
N VAL A 297 19.44 3.99 7.99
CA VAL A 297 18.88 3.03 7.02
C VAL A 297 17.71 2.31 7.67
N ARG A 298 16.52 2.37 7.05
CA ARG A 298 15.34 1.63 7.50
C ARG A 298 14.99 0.51 6.54
N THR A 299 14.90 -0.72 7.06
CA THR A 299 14.59 -1.90 6.25
C THR A 299 13.11 -1.95 5.87
N SER A 300 12.75 -2.79 4.89
CA SER A 300 11.35 -3.06 4.59
C SER A 300 10.72 -3.87 5.73
N PRO A 301 9.47 -3.57 6.14
CA PRO A 301 8.79 -4.36 7.15
C PRO A 301 8.47 -5.79 6.67
N ALA A 302 8.59 -6.07 5.37
CA ALA A 302 8.30 -7.38 4.77
C ALA A 302 9.45 -8.39 4.86
N GLU A 303 10.65 -7.95 5.22
CA GLU A 303 11.86 -8.77 5.26
C GLU A 303 12.53 -8.73 6.64
N ASP A 304 13.49 -9.62 6.86
CA ASP A 304 14.41 -9.55 8.00
C ASP A 304 15.71 -8.83 7.60
N ASN A 305 16.68 -8.74 8.51
CA ASN A 305 17.92 -8.03 8.29
C ASN A 305 19.01 -8.84 7.54
N THR A 306 18.72 -10.08 7.13
CA THR A 306 19.74 -10.98 6.57
C THR A 306 20.43 -10.40 5.33
N ARG A 307 19.67 -9.67 4.49
CA ARG A 307 20.17 -9.01 3.28
C ARG A 307 21.25 -7.95 3.54
N PHE A 308 21.35 -7.46 4.77
CA PHE A 308 22.19 -6.32 5.12
C PHE A 308 23.33 -6.65 6.09
N MET A 309 23.47 -7.91 6.54
CA MET A 309 24.46 -8.29 7.55
C MET A 309 25.90 -7.88 7.17
N GLU A 310 26.33 -8.12 5.92
CA GLU A 310 27.68 -7.74 5.47
C GLU A 310 27.92 -6.22 5.53
N ILE A 311 26.90 -5.41 5.26
CA ILE A 311 26.99 -3.95 5.32
C ILE A 311 26.98 -3.48 6.78
N MET A 312 26.15 -4.09 7.62
CA MET A 312 26.09 -3.81 9.05
C MET A 312 27.44 -4.08 9.74
N GLU A 313 28.12 -5.16 9.37
CA GLU A 313 29.45 -5.50 9.89
C GLU A 313 30.53 -4.53 9.39
N LYS A 314 30.43 -4.10 8.13
CA LYS A 314 31.42 -3.24 7.48
C LYS A 314 31.35 -1.78 7.90
N TYR A 315 30.15 -1.24 8.13
CA TYR A 315 29.92 0.18 8.39
C TYR A 315 29.17 0.39 9.70
N SER A 316 29.92 0.52 10.80
CA SER A 316 29.37 0.69 12.15
C SER A 316 28.77 2.07 12.42
N ASN A 317 29.01 3.04 11.54
CA ASN A 317 28.47 4.40 11.60
C ASN A 317 27.06 4.52 10.99
N ILE A 318 26.49 3.43 10.46
CA ILE A 318 25.11 3.41 9.98
C ILE A 318 24.17 3.13 11.17
N THR A 319 23.21 4.01 11.39
CA THR A 319 22.10 3.75 12.31
C THR A 319 21.03 2.92 11.60
N TRP A 320 20.81 1.69 12.06
CA TRP A 320 19.80 0.80 11.50
C TRP A 320 18.47 0.90 12.23
N ASN A 321 17.39 1.07 11.46
CA ASN A 321 16.03 1.07 11.98
C ASN A 321 15.23 -0.10 11.38
N PHE A 322 14.89 -1.08 12.21
CA PHE A 322 14.08 -2.22 11.80
C PHE A 322 12.62 -1.96 12.16
N PRO A 323 11.68 -1.99 11.19
CA PRO A 323 10.27 -1.77 11.48
C PRO A 323 9.72 -2.76 12.52
N ASP A 324 9.05 -2.24 13.55
CA ASP A 324 8.46 -3.05 14.60
C ASP A 324 7.06 -3.53 14.19
N TRP A 325 7.06 -4.52 13.29
CA TRP A 325 5.87 -5.14 12.71
C TRP A 325 5.73 -6.58 13.19
N THR A 326 4.79 -6.82 14.10
CA THR A 326 4.61 -8.12 14.74
C THR A 326 3.65 -9.00 13.95
N LEU A 327 3.99 -10.28 13.78
CA LEU A 327 3.11 -11.24 13.13
C LEU A 327 1.98 -11.65 14.08
N THR A 328 0.74 -11.36 13.70
CA THR A 328 -0.43 -11.56 14.56
C THR A 328 -1.15 -12.89 14.32
N ARG A 329 -0.97 -13.48 13.14
CA ARG A 329 -1.61 -14.75 12.77
C ARG A 329 -0.67 -15.64 11.98
N THR A 330 -0.54 -16.89 12.40
CA THR A 330 0.20 -17.93 11.65
C THR A 330 -0.74 -18.67 10.68
N ASN A 331 -0.18 -19.35 9.67
CA ASN A 331 -0.92 -20.17 8.70
C ASN A 331 -1.89 -19.42 7.74
N HIS A 332 -1.81 -18.09 7.66
CA HIS A 332 -2.47 -17.31 6.62
C HIS A 332 -1.79 -17.53 5.26
N THR A 333 -2.54 -17.46 4.15
CA THR A 333 -1.99 -17.66 2.79
C THR A 333 -1.02 -16.56 2.36
N GLU A 334 -1.15 -15.39 2.98
CA GLU A 334 -0.25 -14.25 2.81
C GLU A 334 0.26 -13.84 4.20
N THR A 335 1.36 -14.43 4.66
CA THR A 335 1.89 -14.19 6.03
C THR A 335 2.24 -12.73 6.28
N TRP A 336 2.79 -12.03 5.27
CA TRP A 336 3.13 -10.62 5.36
C TRP A 336 1.92 -9.74 5.72
N SER A 337 0.73 -10.04 5.17
CA SER A 337 -0.48 -9.25 5.43
C SER A 337 -0.95 -9.34 6.88
N GLN A 338 -0.43 -10.28 7.66
CA GLN A 338 -0.77 -10.46 9.07
C GLN A 338 0.19 -9.73 10.02
N ARG A 339 1.16 -8.98 9.48
CA ARG A 339 2.07 -8.16 10.29
C ARG A 339 1.46 -6.80 10.59
N VAL A 340 1.50 -6.38 11.86
CA VAL A 340 0.90 -5.12 12.33
C VAL A 340 1.97 -4.24 12.99
N PRO A 341 2.07 -2.94 12.65
CA PRO A 341 3.01 -2.03 13.28
C PRO A 341 2.66 -1.76 14.75
N SER A 342 3.68 -1.55 15.58
CA SER A 342 3.48 -0.95 16.90
C SER A 342 3.26 0.56 16.80
N LYS A 343 2.68 1.17 17.85
CA LYS A 343 2.57 2.64 17.94
C LYS A 343 3.94 3.32 17.92
N LYS A 344 4.95 2.66 18.50
CA LYS A 344 6.34 3.13 18.48
C LYS A 344 6.85 3.18 17.04
N ASP A 345 6.59 2.16 16.22
CA ASP A 345 7.01 2.16 14.80
C ASP A 345 6.47 3.37 14.02
N ILE A 346 5.21 3.72 14.23
CA ILE A 346 4.58 4.90 13.59
C ILE A 346 5.20 6.19 14.10
N LYS A 347 5.44 6.30 15.42
CA LYS A 347 6.08 7.46 16.04
C LYS A 347 7.53 7.65 15.52
N ASP A 348 8.28 6.56 15.43
CA ASP A 348 9.65 6.53 14.90
C ASP A 348 9.70 6.96 13.43
N LEU A 349 8.81 6.40 12.60
CA LEU A 349 8.70 6.80 11.20
C LEU A 349 8.34 8.28 11.07
N ARG A 350 7.38 8.79 11.85
CA ARG A 350 7.05 10.22 11.82
C ARG A 350 8.22 11.10 12.27
N ALA A 351 8.97 10.69 13.28
CA ALA A 351 10.17 11.40 13.72
C ALA A 351 11.19 11.50 12.57
N ILE A 352 11.46 10.38 11.89
CA ILE A 352 12.32 10.34 10.69
C ILE A 352 11.83 11.30 9.61
N LEU A 353 10.54 11.23 9.25
CA LEU A 353 9.96 12.11 8.22
C LEU A 353 10.06 13.59 8.58
N THR A 354 9.95 13.92 9.86
CA THR A 354 9.98 15.30 10.36
C THR A 354 11.40 15.85 10.42
N TYR A 355 12.36 15.07 10.93
CA TYR A 355 13.67 15.58 11.35
C TYR A 355 14.83 15.16 10.44
N ALA A 356 14.71 14.13 9.61
CA ALA A 356 15.73 13.87 8.60
C ALA A 356 15.76 14.98 7.53
N ASP A 357 16.94 15.22 6.97
CA ASP A 357 17.18 16.31 6.01
C ASP A 357 16.97 15.86 4.57
N VAL A 358 17.33 14.62 4.24
CA VAL A 358 17.25 14.09 2.86
C VAL A 358 16.78 12.64 2.88
N ASN A 359 15.85 12.31 2.00
CA ASN A 359 15.41 10.93 1.75
C ASN A 359 15.98 10.37 0.45
N ILE A 360 16.45 9.14 0.52
CA ILE A 360 16.94 8.37 -0.61
C ILE A 360 16.15 7.06 -0.64
N ASN A 361 15.60 6.70 -1.80
CA ASN A 361 14.86 5.45 -1.95
C ASN A 361 14.77 4.99 -3.42
N MET A 362 14.58 3.70 -3.65
CA MET A 362 14.26 3.18 -4.98
C MET A 362 12.75 3.32 -5.23
N CYS A 363 12.35 4.31 -6.03
CA CYS A 363 10.99 4.57 -6.52
C CYS A 363 9.82 4.14 -5.61
N SER A 364 9.86 4.54 -4.33
CA SER A 364 8.97 4.08 -3.27
C SER A 364 7.87 5.10 -2.95
N THR A 365 6.81 4.68 -2.25
CA THR A 365 5.86 5.61 -1.62
C THR A 365 6.58 6.57 -0.69
N MET A 366 7.69 6.16 -0.08
CA MET A 366 8.53 6.99 0.79
C MET A 366 8.93 8.33 0.16
N SER A 367 8.94 8.43 -1.17
CA SER A 367 9.02 9.71 -1.86
C SER A 367 7.88 10.66 -1.46
N LEU A 368 6.63 10.24 -1.57
CA LEU A 368 5.47 11.02 -1.12
C LEU A 368 5.48 11.25 0.39
N ASP A 369 5.86 10.25 1.20
CA ASP A 369 5.92 10.39 2.66
C ASP A 369 6.83 11.54 3.09
N PHE A 370 8.02 11.68 2.49
CA PHE A 370 8.94 12.78 2.76
C PHE A 370 8.51 14.11 2.15
N MET A 371 7.86 14.08 0.99
CA MET A 371 7.31 15.29 0.37
C MET A 371 6.26 15.96 1.26
N VAL A 372 5.46 15.18 2.02
CA VAL A 372 4.49 15.72 2.99
C VAL A 372 5.14 16.66 4.00
N PHE A 373 6.41 16.42 4.33
CA PHE A 373 7.23 17.24 5.23
C PHE A 373 8.17 18.21 4.49
N ASP A 374 7.92 18.41 3.18
CA ASP A 374 8.71 19.22 2.26
C ASP A 374 10.21 18.90 2.24
N LYS A 375 10.55 17.61 2.36
CA LYS A 375 11.94 17.16 2.36
C LYS A 375 12.42 16.79 0.96
N PRO A 376 13.70 17.06 0.62
CA PRO A 376 14.36 16.54 -0.57
C PRO A 376 14.23 15.02 -0.71
N VAL A 377 14.03 14.57 -1.96
CA VAL A 377 13.91 13.16 -2.31
C VAL A 377 14.81 12.84 -3.49
N ILE A 378 15.62 11.81 -3.34
CA ILE A 378 16.51 11.27 -4.38
C ILE A 378 16.11 9.83 -4.65
N ASN A 379 15.94 9.49 -5.94
CA ASN A 379 15.68 8.13 -6.37
C ASN A 379 16.90 7.50 -7.03
N SER A 380 17.51 6.53 -6.35
CA SER A 380 18.64 5.77 -6.86
C SER A 380 18.17 4.59 -7.71
N VAL A 381 18.60 4.56 -8.98
CA VAL A 381 18.20 3.56 -10.00
C VAL A 381 19.37 3.27 -10.97
N PHE A 382 20.42 2.64 -10.49
CA PHE A 382 21.64 2.37 -11.27
C PHE A 382 21.44 1.28 -12.32
N GLY A 383 20.56 0.31 -12.08
CA GLY A 383 20.47 -0.86 -12.93
C GLY A 383 19.62 -0.66 -14.17
N ASN A 384 20.11 -1.13 -15.31
CA ASN A 384 19.42 -1.10 -16.59
C ASN A 384 19.74 -2.34 -17.43
N GLU A 385 19.14 -2.45 -18.62
CA GLU A 385 19.30 -3.63 -19.49
C GLU A 385 20.74 -3.83 -20.02
N GLN A 386 21.59 -2.80 -19.97
CA GLN A 386 22.90 -2.77 -20.60
C GLN A 386 24.06 -3.02 -19.63
N ASN A 387 23.89 -2.78 -18.33
CA ASN A 387 25.00 -2.79 -17.37
C ASN A 387 25.07 -4.04 -16.47
N GLY A 388 24.19 -5.04 -16.69
CA GLY A 388 24.22 -6.31 -15.97
C GLY A 388 23.71 -6.27 -14.53
N LEU A 389 23.37 -5.09 -14.00
CA LEU A 389 22.70 -4.94 -12.72
C LEU A 389 21.20 -5.28 -12.83
N TYR A 390 20.54 -5.45 -11.69
CA TYR A 390 19.09 -5.57 -11.67
C TYR A 390 18.43 -4.31 -12.23
N ASN A 391 17.71 -4.42 -13.35
CA ASN A 391 17.04 -3.28 -13.98
C ASN A 391 15.91 -2.73 -13.08
N ASP A 392 16.24 -1.76 -12.24
CA ASP A 392 15.32 -0.99 -11.42
C ASP A 392 14.90 0.34 -12.09
N GLN A 393 15.61 0.81 -13.11
CA GLN A 393 15.15 1.92 -13.95
C GLN A 393 13.79 1.65 -14.60
N LYS A 394 13.42 0.38 -14.83
CA LYS A 394 12.07 0.01 -15.30
C LYS A 394 10.93 0.56 -14.43
N TYR A 395 11.16 0.86 -13.15
CA TYR A 395 10.12 1.40 -12.27
C TYR A 395 9.72 2.83 -12.61
N LEU A 396 10.61 3.59 -13.29
CA LEU A 396 10.32 4.93 -13.79
C LEU A 396 9.21 4.94 -14.87
N GLU A 397 8.98 3.81 -15.54
CA GLU A 397 7.96 3.66 -16.59
C GLU A 397 6.56 3.37 -16.03
N TYR A 398 6.42 3.13 -14.71
CA TYR A 398 5.11 2.94 -14.10
C TYR A 398 4.36 4.27 -14.06
N VAL A 399 3.12 4.29 -14.56
CA VAL A 399 2.35 5.55 -14.76
C VAL A 399 2.26 6.44 -13.53
N HIS A 400 2.08 5.88 -12.34
CA HIS A 400 2.05 6.67 -11.09
C HIS A 400 3.42 7.30 -10.80
N TYR A 401 4.51 6.55 -10.95
CA TYR A 401 5.85 7.03 -10.67
C TYR A 401 6.38 7.97 -11.75
N LYS A 402 6.00 7.76 -13.01
CA LYS A 402 6.32 8.65 -14.11
C LYS A 402 5.81 10.07 -13.85
N LYS A 403 4.61 10.22 -13.27
CA LYS A 403 4.08 11.54 -12.86
C LYS A 403 4.99 12.20 -11.82
N VAL A 404 5.53 11.42 -10.86
CA VAL A 404 6.49 11.92 -9.87
C VAL A 404 7.76 12.41 -10.53
N THR A 405 8.36 11.62 -11.42
CA THR A 405 9.60 12.01 -12.10
C THR A 405 9.39 13.19 -13.05
N ASP A 406 8.31 13.19 -13.82
CA ASP A 406 7.98 14.25 -14.77
C ASP A 406 7.66 15.58 -14.05
N SER A 407 7.18 15.51 -12.81
CA SER A 407 6.92 16.71 -12.00
C SER A 407 8.21 17.44 -11.59
N GLY A 408 9.38 16.79 -11.64
CA GLY A 408 10.64 17.32 -11.13
C GLY A 408 10.72 17.39 -9.59
N ALA A 409 9.78 16.74 -8.88
CA ALA A 409 9.75 16.72 -7.42
C ALA A 409 10.85 15.83 -6.78
N VAL A 410 11.46 14.95 -7.59
CA VAL A 410 12.53 14.03 -7.19
C VAL A 410 13.72 14.21 -8.11
N VAL A 411 14.93 13.96 -7.59
CA VAL A 411 16.13 13.79 -8.42
C VAL A 411 16.33 12.31 -8.70
N VAL A 412 16.44 11.92 -9.97
CA VAL A 412 16.69 10.52 -10.37
C VAL A 412 18.19 10.34 -10.61
N ALA A 413 18.85 9.59 -9.72
CA ALA A 413 20.28 9.30 -9.80
C ALA A 413 20.51 7.91 -10.43
N LYS A 414 21.15 7.88 -11.61
CA LYS A 414 21.42 6.67 -12.38
C LYS A 414 22.86 6.16 -12.24
N SER A 415 23.70 6.87 -11.50
CA SER A 415 25.09 6.49 -11.23
C SER A 415 25.53 6.91 -9.82
N GLU A 416 26.64 6.35 -9.34
CA GLU A 416 27.26 6.73 -8.06
C GLU A 416 27.56 8.23 -7.99
N ASN A 417 28.13 8.80 -9.06
CA ASN A 417 28.46 10.22 -9.10
C ASN A 417 27.21 11.10 -9.01
N GLU A 418 26.16 10.76 -9.77
CA GLU A 418 24.88 11.48 -9.71
C GLU A 418 24.24 11.38 -8.33
N LEU A 419 24.32 10.21 -7.67
CA LEU A 419 23.77 10.03 -6.32
C LEU A 419 24.49 10.93 -5.31
N ILE A 420 25.83 10.93 -5.30
CA ILE A 420 26.64 11.74 -4.39
C ILE A 420 26.42 13.24 -4.64
N GLU A 421 26.42 13.67 -5.90
CA GLU A 421 26.16 15.06 -6.28
C GLU A 421 24.76 15.51 -5.82
N SER A 422 23.74 14.68 -6.08
CA SER A 422 22.36 14.96 -5.67
C SER A 422 22.22 15.08 -4.16
N ILE A 423 22.93 14.24 -3.39
CA ILE A 423 22.96 14.32 -1.92
C ILE A 423 23.51 15.65 -1.46
N ASN A 424 24.68 16.06 -1.98
CA ASN A 424 25.30 17.32 -1.59
C ASN A 424 24.41 18.53 -1.93
N ILE A 425 23.81 18.55 -3.12
CA ILE A 425 22.86 19.59 -3.53
C ILE A 425 21.65 19.61 -2.59
N ALA A 426 21.09 18.45 -2.24
CA ALA A 426 19.92 18.36 -1.36
C ALA A 426 20.22 18.83 0.07
N LEU A 427 21.41 18.54 0.60
CA LEU A 427 21.85 19.01 1.91
C LEU A 427 22.11 20.52 1.93
N GLU A 428 22.60 21.09 0.84
CA GLU A 428 22.88 22.54 0.74
C GLU A 428 21.61 23.35 0.43
N ASN A 429 20.75 22.84 -0.45
CA ASN A 429 19.60 23.55 -1.01
C ASN A 429 18.29 22.76 -0.83
N PRO A 430 17.81 22.50 0.40
CA PRO A 430 16.69 21.59 0.64
C PRO A 430 15.36 22.07 0.03
N LEU A 431 15.21 23.36 -0.22
CA LEU A 431 14.00 23.96 -0.78
C LEU A 431 13.98 24.00 -2.32
N LEU A 432 15.05 23.57 -3.00
CA LEU A 432 15.21 23.71 -4.46
C LEU A 432 13.99 23.22 -5.27
N TYR A 433 13.39 22.10 -4.84
CA TYR A 433 12.25 21.47 -5.52
C TYR A 433 10.94 21.52 -4.70
N SER A 434 10.84 22.38 -3.69
CA SER A 434 9.67 22.48 -2.80
C SER A 434 8.35 22.70 -3.56
N SER A 435 8.37 23.60 -4.55
CA SER A 435 7.19 23.88 -5.38
C SER A 435 6.72 22.64 -6.17
N ASN A 436 7.65 21.89 -6.75
CA ASN A 436 7.36 20.66 -7.49
C ASN A 436 6.78 19.57 -6.58
N ARG A 437 7.34 19.40 -5.37
CA ARG A 437 6.82 18.48 -4.35
C ARG A 437 5.37 18.80 -3.98
N LYS A 438 5.03 20.09 -3.81
CA LYS A 438 3.65 20.50 -3.55
C LYS A 438 2.70 20.13 -4.70
N VAL A 439 3.10 20.39 -5.94
CA VAL A 439 2.28 20.09 -7.12
C VAL A 439 1.96 18.60 -7.24
N ILE A 440 2.94 17.72 -7.04
CA ILE A 440 2.71 16.27 -7.14
C ILE A 440 1.87 15.74 -5.97
N LEU A 441 2.02 16.29 -4.75
CA LEU A 441 1.17 15.93 -3.62
C LEU A 441 -0.29 16.33 -3.85
N ASP A 442 -0.54 17.54 -4.37
CA ASP A 442 -1.88 18.01 -4.70
C ASP A 442 -2.52 17.13 -5.78
N LEU A 443 -1.74 16.62 -6.74
CA LEU A 443 -2.20 15.69 -7.76
C LEU A 443 -2.55 14.30 -7.20
N GLU A 444 -1.66 13.69 -6.42
CA GLU A 444 -1.76 12.29 -6.00
C GLU A 444 -2.63 12.09 -4.75
N ILE A 445 -2.61 13.03 -3.80
CA ILE A 445 -3.39 12.93 -2.55
C ILE A 445 -4.66 13.78 -2.60
N GLY A 446 -4.64 14.97 -3.22
CA GLY A 446 -5.81 15.80 -3.50
C GLY A 446 -6.59 16.38 -2.31
N ALA A 447 -6.36 15.92 -1.08
CA ALA A 447 -7.01 16.40 0.14
C ALA A 447 -6.02 16.57 1.31
N THR A 448 -6.33 17.48 2.24
CA THR A 448 -5.48 17.77 3.40
C THR A 448 -5.36 16.58 4.34
N LEU A 449 -4.18 16.22 4.85
CA LEU A 449 -4.06 15.06 5.74
C LEU A 449 -4.90 15.16 7.03
N LYS A 450 -4.99 16.36 7.61
CA LYS A 450 -5.86 16.62 8.76
C LYS A 450 -7.32 16.42 8.37
N GLY A 451 -8.07 15.70 9.19
CA GLY A 451 -9.49 15.46 8.97
C GLY A 451 -9.79 14.34 7.96
N THR A 452 -8.83 13.45 7.68
CA THR A 452 -9.02 12.38 6.68
C THR A 452 -10.05 11.38 7.16
N SER A 453 -9.93 10.94 8.41
CA SER A 453 -10.89 10.08 9.09
C SER A 453 -12.31 10.64 9.05
N GLU A 454 -12.49 11.92 9.38
CA GLU A 454 -13.78 12.60 9.35
C GLU A 454 -14.36 12.69 7.93
N ARG A 455 -13.53 12.97 6.92
CA ARG A 455 -13.98 12.96 5.52
C ARG A 455 -14.42 11.58 5.06
N ILE A 456 -13.71 10.53 5.46
CA ILE A 456 -14.08 9.14 5.14
C ILE A 456 -15.43 8.82 5.79
N VAL A 457 -15.60 9.07 7.09
CA VAL A 457 -16.87 8.81 7.78
C VAL A 457 -18.03 9.63 7.21
N LYS A 458 -17.80 10.92 6.91
CA LYS A 458 -18.79 11.75 6.22
C LYS A 458 -19.18 11.16 4.86
N ALA A 459 -18.20 10.74 4.06
CA ALA A 459 -18.46 10.12 2.77
C ALA A 459 -19.28 8.82 2.92
N LEU A 460 -18.98 7.98 3.91
CA LEU A 460 -19.76 6.77 4.20
C LEU A 460 -21.21 7.09 4.60
N ASN A 461 -21.41 8.13 5.41
CA ASN A 461 -22.75 8.60 5.79
C ASN A 461 -23.58 9.14 4.62
N GLU A 462 -22.93 9.69 3.57
CA GLU A 462 -23.61 10.11 2.34
C GLU A 462 -24.00 8.93 1.43
N LEU A 463 -23.35 7.78 1.58
CA LEU A 463 -23.53 6.60 0.73
C LEU A 463 -24.49 5.56 1.31
N ALA A 464 -24.53 5.45 2.65
CA ALA A 464 -25.47 4.62 3.40
C ALA A 464 -26.90 5.12 3.18
#